data_AF-A0A074V9C1-F1
#
_entry.id   AF-A0A074V9C1-F1
#
_cell.length_a   1.000
_cell.length_b   1.000
_cell.length_c   1.000
_cell.angle_alpha   90.00
_cell.angle_beta   90.00
_cell.angle_gamma   90.00
#
_symmetry.space_group_name_H-M   'P 1'
#
loop_
_entity.id
_entity.type
_entity.pdbx_description
1 polymer ?
#
loop_
_entity_poly.entity_id
_entity_poly.type
_entity_poly.pdbx_seq_one_letter_code
_entity_poly.pdbx_strand_id
1 'polypeptide(L)'
;GTNQAQKITNVAAGQLADNSTDAVNASQLYQVSTSSASGITSLSTVALSTTGKLNTVSNDVSALKSDALQWKSNVDGSGAYDASHGTNRAQKITNIAAGHIDEYSTEAVNAAQFYQLSTSSSTGLSTLSSTLNRAGDLTNVNSNISTLTTKVNDLVIDALQWHGNADGSGFYDASHGTNRAQRITNIAAGQVNEHSTDAVNAAQLYSLSTTTSTSLSNLNEAVATTGNIANISHNVNVLNDHVSTLLSGALQWKSNADGSGFYDASHATSNPQKISNVAAGVLDEHSTDAVNAAQLYSLSTITSTSLSNLNEAVATTGNISTVASNVYILNNQVSSLLSNALQWHENADGSGFYDASHGTSSPQKISNLAAGVLDEHSTDAVNAAQLYSLSTTTSTSLSNLNAAVANTGNVTNITNNVTQLMADALQWKKNTDGSGVYDASHGTTQAQKITNVAAGQLENGSTDAVNASQLYQVSTSSA
;
A
#
# COMPACT_ATOMS: atom_id res chain seq x y z
N GLY A 1 25.52 216.84 -114.99
CA GLY A 1 26.22 215.55 -114.79
C GLY A 1 27.34 215.78 -113.79
N THR A 2 27.71 214.86 -112.89
CA THR A 2 27.58 213.40 -112.93
C THR A 2 27.36 212.77 -111.53
N ASN A 3 26.32 211.95 -111.44
CA ASN A 3 26.13 210.67 -110.73
C ASN A 3 27.06 210.29 -109.55
N GLN A 4 26.76 210.79 -108.34
CA GLN A 4 27.04 210.07 -107.10
C GLN A 4 25.75 209.98 -106.28
N ALA A 5 25.34 208.77 -105.90
CA ALA A 5 24.20 208.57 -105.01
C ALA A 5 24.52 209.16 -103.63
N GLN A 6 23.68 210.08 -103.16
CA GLN A 6 23.83 210.72 -101.86
C GLN A 6 22.89 210.07 -100.85
N LYS A 7 23.36 209.94 -99.61
CA LYS A 7 22.47 209.64 -98.49
C LYS A 7 21.56 210.84 -98.26
N ILE A 8 20.26 210.59 -98.20
CA ILE A 8 19.32 211.56 -97.66
C ILE A 8 19.47 211.50 -96.13
N THR A 9 20.10 212.52 -95.56
CA THR A 9 20.30 212.67 -94.12
C THR A 9 19.27 213.64 -93.54
N ASN A 10 19.06 213.60 -92.22
CA ASN A 10 18.04 214.41 -91.53
C ASN A 10 16.59 214.12 -91.95
N VAL A 11 16.31 212.87 -92.39
CA VAL A 11 14.94 212.39 -92.58
C VAL A 11 14.32 212.22 -91.20
N ALA A 12 13.41 213.12 -90.84
CA ALA A 12 12.55 212.96 -89.67
C ALA A 12 11.80 211.62 -89.77
N ALA A 13 11.40 211.05 -88.63
CA ALA A 13 10.61 209.83 -88.67
C ALA A 13 9.32 210.10 -89.47
N GLY A 14 9.13 209.36 -90.56
CA GLY A 14 7.92 209.44 -91.36
C GLY A 14 6.73 208.93 -90.57
N GLN A 15 5.52 209.41 -90.83
CA GLN A 15 4.35 208.86 -90.18
C GLN A 15 4.18 207.39 -90.59
N LEU A 16 4.12 206.47 -89.63
CA LEU A 16 3.82 205.04 -89.89
C LEU A 16 2.29 204.86 -89.93
N ALA A 17 1.72 204.97 -91.13
CA ALA A 17 0.33 204.70 -91.44
C ALA A 17 0.23 204.04 -92.83
N ASP A 18 -0.82 203.24 -93.07
CA ASP A 18 -0.95 202.38 -94.28
C ASP A 18 -0.81 203.13 -95.62
N ASN A 19 -1.07 204.43 -95.66
CA ASN A 19 -1.06 205.28 -96.86
C ASN A 19 -0.10 206.47 -96.73
N SER A 20 0.87 206.38 -95.83
CA SER A 20 1.95 207.35 -95.73
C SER A 20 2.89 207.23 -96.93
N THR A 21 3.14 208.34 -97.60
CA THR A 21 4.20 208.47 -98.60
C THR A 21 5.50 209.03 -97.98
N ASP A 22 5.54 209.19 -96.65
CA ASP A 22 6.73 209.68 -95.97
C ASP A 22 7.87 208.67 -96.12
N ALA A 23 9.06 209.18 -96.43
CA ALA A 23 10.26 208.36 -96.37
C ALA A 23 10.49 207.89 -94.94
N VAL A 24 10.54 206.57 -94.72
CA VAL A 24 10.92 206.02 -93.42
C VAL A 24 12.42 206.13 -93.22
N ASN A 25 12.83 206.51 -92.01
CA ASN A 25 14.24 206.51 -91.65
C ASN A 25 14.67 205.12 -91.13
N ALA A 26 15.98 204.91 -91.05
CA ALA A 26 16.54 203.61 -90.64
C ALA A 26 16.10 203.16 -89.23
N SER A 27 15.76 204.08 -88.32
CA SER A 27 15.30 203.71 -86.97
C SER A 27 13.93 203.04 -86.96
N GLN A 28 13.04 203.43 -87.87
CA GLN A 28 11.70 202.86 -88.01
C GLN A 28 11.77 201.45 -88.59
N LEU A 29 12.61 201.24 -89.61
CA LEU A 29 12.86 199.90 -90.16
C LEU A 29 13.55 198.99 -89.13
N TYR A 30 14.45 199.54 -88.30
CA TYR A 30 15.09 198.80 -87.21
C TYR A 30 14.07 198.34 -86.16
N GLN A 31 13.11 199.20 -85.75
CA GLN A 31 12.06 198.80 -84.81
C GLN A 31 11.19 197.65 -85.34
N VAL A 32 10.80 197.69 -86.62
CA VAL A 32 10.04 196.60 -87.26
C VAL A 32 10.85 195.30 -87.25
N SER A 33 12.15 195.37 -87.57
CA SER A 33 13.05 194.22 -87.52
C SER A 33 13.19 193.64 -86.11
N THR A 34 13.41 194.48 -85.09
CA THR A 34 13.54 194.03 -83.69
C THR A 34 12.25 193.45 -83.13
N SER A 35 11.09 193.99 -83.52
CA SER A 35 9.77 193.48 -83.09
C SER A 35 9.47 192.13 -83.73
N SER A 36 9.76 191.99 -85.03
CA SER A 36 9.62 190.72 -85.76
C SER A 36 10.55 189.64 -85.20
N ALA A 37 11.81 189.99 -84.91
CA ALA A 37 12.76 189.08 -84.27
C ALA A 37 12.25 188.60 -82.90
N SER A 38 11.75 189.52 -82.06
CA SER A 38 11.18 189.18 -80.74
C SER A 38 9.94 188.29 -80.85
N GLY A 39 9.07 188.54 -81.83
CA GLY A 39 7.92 187.69 -82.13
C GLY A 39 8.31 186.28 -82.55
N ILE A 40 9.29 186.15 -83.46
CA ILE A 40 9.85 184.86 -83.90
C ILE A 40 10.46 184.11 -82.72
N THR A 41 11.22 184.78 -81.85
CA THR A 41 11.80 184.16 -80.65
C THR A 41 10.71 183.66 -79.71
N SER A 42 9.66 184.45 -79.46
CA SER A 42 8.54 184.04 -78.59
C SER A 42 7.78 182.83 -79.16
N LEU A 43 7.52 182.82 -80.47
CA LEU A 43 6.89 181.68 -81.15
C LEU A 43 7.75 180.42 -81.04
N SER A 44 9.08 180.57 -81.21
CA SER A 44 10.04 179.48 -81.04
C SER A 44 10.04 178.93 -79.61
N THR A 45 10.05 179.79 -78.59
CA THR A 45 9.98 179.37 -77.19
C THR A 45 8.69 178.59 -76.89
N VAL A 46 7.54 179.05 -77.39
CA VAL A 46 6.25 178.34 -77.24
C VAL A 46 6.28 176.98 -77.96
N ALA A 47 6.84 176.91 -79.16
CA ALA A 47 6.99 175.65 -79.90
C ALA A 47 7.90 174.64 -79.17
N LEU A 48 9.04 175.08 -78.62
CA LEU A 48 9.92 174.23 -77.82
C LEU A 48 9.22 173.72 -76.54
N SER A 49 8.48 174.59 -75.84
CA SER A 49 7.73 174.19 -74.64
C SER A 49 6.64 173.18 -74.95
N THR A 50 5.91 173.36 -76.05
CA THR A 50 4.84 172.47 -76.49
C THR A 50 5.39 171.08 -76.86
N THR A 51 6.50 171.03 -77.61
CA THR A 51 7.21 169.79 -77.92
C THR A 51 7.68 169.08 -76.65
N GLY A 52 8.20 169.82 -75.66
CA GLY A 52 8.58 169.27 -74.36
C GLY A 52 7.43 168.57 -73.62
N LYS A 53 6.26 169.22 -73.52
CA LYS A 53 5.06 168.63 -72.89
C LYS A 53 4.54 167.41 -73.64
N LEU A 54 4.53 167.43 -74.98
CA LEU A 54 4.14 166.30 -75.82
C LEU A 54 5.04 165.09 -75.61
N ASN A 55 6.35 165.30 -75.46
CA ASN A 55 7.29 164.23 -75.12
C ASN A 55 7.01 163.61 -73.75
N THR A 56 6.68 164.43 -72.73
CA THR A 56 6.27 163.92 -71.40
C THR A 56 5.02 163.04 -71.51
N VAL A 57 3.97 163.50 -72.19
CA VAL A 57 2.74 162.71 -72.39
C VAL A 57 3.04 161.39 -73.13
N SER A 58 3.89 161.42 -74.17
CA SER A 58 4.27 160.20 -74.89
C SER A 58 5.00 159.20 -74.00
N ASN A 59 5.86 159.69 -73.10
CA ASN A 59 6.57 158.84 -72.15
C ASN A 59 5.61 158.25 -71.10
N ASP A 60 4.69 159.05 -70.55
CA ASP A 60 3.70 158.59 -69.57
C ASP A 60 2.76 157.51 -70.17
N VAL A 61 2.31 157.70 -71.41
CA VAL A 61 1.49 156.70 -72.12
C VAL A 61 2.27 155.41 -72.37
N SER A 62 3.58 155.51 -72.66
CA SER A 62 4.44 154.34 -72.87
C SER A 62 4.67 153.56 -71.57
N ALA A 63 4.87 154.26 -70.45
CA ALA A 63 4.98 153.66 -69.12
C ALA A 63 3.66 152.96 -68.71
N LEU A 64 2.51 153.62 -68.89
CA LEU A 64 1.21 153.03 -68.60
C LEU A 64 0.94 151.77 -69.44
N LYS A 65 1.33 151.77 -70.73
CA LYS A 65 1.25 150.56 -71.57
C LYS A 65 2.14 149.44 -71.02
N SER A 66 3.33 149.75 -70.51
CA SER A 66 4.23 148.72 -69.94
C SER A 66 3.67 148.10 -68.66
N ASP A 67 3.00 148.88 -67.82
CA ASP A 67 2.63 148.47 -66.46
C ASP A 67 1.19 147.96 -66.33
N ALA A 68 0.29 148.33 -67.25
CA ALA A 68 -1.09 147.88 -67.21
C ALA A 68 -1.24 146.40 -67.60
N LEU A 69 -2.18 145.69 -66.96
CA LEU A 69 -2.64 144.39 -67.45
C LEU A 69 -3.34 144.59 -68.80
N GLN A 70 -2.73 144.07 -69.86
CA GLN A 70 -3.28 144.21 -71.20
C GLN A 70 -4.06 142.96 -71.60
N TRP A 71 -5.18 143.16 -72.29
CA TRP A 71 -5.85 142.05 -72.95
C TRP A 71 -5.03 141.62 -74.17
N LYS A 72 -4.56 140.38 -74.15
CA LYS A 72 -3.86 139.76 -75.26
C LYS A 72 -4.84 138.87 -76.01
N SER A 73 -5.34 139.40 -77.12
CA SER A 73 -6.21 138.64 -78.02
C SER A 73 -5.41 137.61 -78.80
N ASN A 74 -5.98 136.42 -78.87
CA ASN A 74 -5.62 135.40 -79.85
C ASN A 74 -6.31 135.71 -81.19
N VAL A 75 -5.85 135.05 -82.25
CA VAL A 75 -6.38 135.23 -83.61
C VAL A 75 -7.84 134.79 -83.77
N ASP A 76 -8.35 133.95 -82.87
CA ASP A 76 -9.72 133.41 -82.87
C ASP A 76 -10.72 134.26 -82.06
N GLY A 77 -10.30 135.43 -81.58
CA GLY A 77 -11.12 136.33 -80.77
C GLY A 77 -11.19 135.94 -79.28
N SER A 78 -10.62 134.79 -78.88
CA SER A 78 -10.34 134.52 -77.46
C SER A 78 -9.17 135.37 -77.00
N GLY A 79 -8.92 135.42 -75.69
CA GLY A 79 -7.76 136.11 -75.15
C GLY A 79 -7.67 135.94 -73.65
N ALA A 80 -6.59 136.48 -73.08
CA ALA A 80 -6.40 136.54 -71.64
C ALA A 80 -5.70 137.84 -71.28
N TYR A 81 -5.87 138.27 -70.03
CA TYR A 81 -5.07 139.36 -69.49
C TYR A 81 -3.62 138.87 -69.32
N ASP A 82 -2.68 139.52 -70.02
CA ASP A 82 -1.26 139.21 -69.96
C ASP A 82 -0.63 139.93 -68.76
N ALA A 83 -0.30 139.14 -67.74
CA ALA A 83 0.37 139.62 -66.52
C ALA A 83 1.90 139.59 -66.63
N SER A 84 2.50 139.41 -67.81
CA SER A 84 3.95 139.27 -67.95
C SER A 84 4.75 140.57 -67.78
N HIS A 85 4.09 141.74 -67.78
CA HIS A 85 4.70 143.05 -67.51
C HIS A 85 5.95 143.33 -68.39
N GLY A 86 5.88 142.94 -69.67
CA GLY A 86 6.99 143.11 -70.64
C GLY A 86 8.15 142.11 -70.51
N THR A 87 8.09 141.16 -69.56
CA THR A 87 9.21 140.25 -69.24
C THR A 87 9.12 138.87 -69.88
N ASN A 88 8.07 138.57 -70.68
CA ASN A 88 7.77 137.25 -71.25
C ASN A 88 7.77 136.08 -70.24
N ARG A 89 7.64 136.37 -68.94
CA ARG A 89 7.56 135.39 -67.85
C ARG A 89 6.29 135.60 -67.06
N ALA A 90 5.69 134.52 -66.58
CA ALA A 90 4.55 134.60 -65.68
C ALA A 90 4.94 135.34 -64.40
N GLN A 91 4.09 136.29 -63.98
CA GLN A 91 4.25 137.05 -62.75
C GLN A 91 3.23 136.60 -61.72
N LYS A 92 3.50 136.93 -60.46
CA LYS A 92 2.55 136.67 -59.36
C LYS A 92 1.44 137.70 -59.39
N ILE A 93 0.19 137.23 -59.46
CA ILE A 93 -0.97 138.03 -59.11
C ILE A 93 -1.26 137.77 -57.64
N THR A 94 -1.09 138.79 -56.80
CA THR A 94 -1.30 138.71 -55.35
C THR A 94 -2.49 139.58 -54.94
N ASN A 95 -2.92 139.50 -53.68
CA ASN A 95 -4.12 140.15 -53.19
C ASN A 95 -5.43 139.68 -53.86
N ILE A 96 -5.45 138.41 -54.29
CA ILE A 96 -6.66 137.73 -54.78
C ILE A 96 -7.47 137.29 -53.55
N ALA A 97 -8.71 137.76 -53.44
CA ALA A 97 -9.66 137.29 -52.43
C ALA A 97 -9.87 135.77 -52.56
N ALA A 98 -10.29 135.10 -51.48
CA ALA A 98 -10.63 133.68 -51.58
C ALA A 98 -11.85 133.54 -52.50
N GLY A 99 -11.69 132.84 -53.63
CA GLY A 99 -12.79 132.62 -54.57
C GLY A 99 -13.83 131.67 -53.98
N HIS A 100 -15.09 131.79 -54.37
CA HIS A 100 -16.09 130.80 -54.00
C HIS A 100 -15.74 129.43 -54.62
N ILE A 101 -15.82 128.34 -53.84
CA ILE A 101 -15.53 126.98 -54.31
C ILE A 101 -16.84 126.21 -54.46
N ASP A 102 -17.28 126.07 -55.71
CA ASP A 102 -18.40 125.22 -56.12
C ASP A 102 -18.11 124.64 -57.53
N GLU A 103 -19.02 123.82 -58.06
CA GLU A 103 -18.86 123.12 -59.34
C GLU A 103 -18.72 124.05 -60.56
N TYR A 104 -19.26 125.26 -60.52
CA TYR A 104 -19.35 126.18 -61.66
C TYR A 104 -18.62 127.50 -61.46
N SER A 105 -17.93 127.68 -60.33
CA SER A 105 -17.18 128.89 -60.04
C SER A 105 -16.09 129.16 -61.09
N THR A 106 -16.08 130.39 -61.58
CA THR A 106 -15.05 130.93 -62.50
C THR A 106 -14.12 131.91 -61.78
N GLU A 107 -14.24 132.01 -60.45
CA GLU A 107 -13.40 132.86 -59.63
C GLU A 107 -11.99 132.27 -59.50
N ALA A 108 -10.98 133.14 -59.42
CA ALA A 108 -9.61 132.70 -59.17
C ALA A 108 -9.47 132.20 -57.72
N VAL A 109 -8.90 131.01 -57.56
CA VAL A 109 -8.53 130.47 -56.24
C VAL A 109 -7.18 131.01 -55.81
N ASN A 110 -7.05 131.34 -54.53
CA ASN A 110 -5.78 131.79 -53.97
C ASN A 110 -4.96 130.62 -53.38
N ALA A 111 -3.70 130.89 -53.06
CA ALA A 111 -2.79 129.87 -52.54
C ALA A 111 -3.23 129.31 -51.17
N ALA A 112 -3.99 130.05 -50.37
CA ALA A 112 -4.48 129.58 -49.07
C ALA A 112 -5.54 128.48 -49.24
N GLN A 113 -6.44 128.62 -50.22
CA GLN A 113 -7.44 127.60 -50.55
C GLN A 113 -6.79 126.32 -51.08
N PHE A 114 -5.78 126.44 -51.94
CA PHE A 114 -5.00 125.29 -52.41
C PHE A 114 -4.22 124.62 -51.27
N TYR A 115 -3.65 125.41 -50.34
CA TYR A 115 -2.98 124.88 -49.16
C TYR A 115 -3.93 124.08 -48.27
N GLN A 116 -5.15 124.57 -48.01
CA GLN A 116 -6.16 123.83 -47.24
C GLN A 116 -6.50 122.48 -47.87
N LEU A 117 -6.68 122.42 -49.19
CA LEU A 117 -6.90 121.16 -49.91
C LEU A 117 -5.69 120.21 -49.76
N SER A 118 -4.47 120.75 -49.89
CA SER A 118 -3.23 119.99 -49.72
C SER A 118 -3.09 119.42 -48.31
N THR A 119 -3.32 120.23 -47.28
CA THR A 119 -3.30 119.81 -45.87
C THR A 119 -4.35 118.74 -45.60
N SER A 120 -5.57 118.90 -46.11
CA SER A 120 -6.65 117.91 -45.95
C SER A 120 -6.28 116.58 -46.62
N SER A 121 -5.73 116.63 -47.83
CA SER A 121 -5.27 115.44 -48.55
C SER A 121 -4.10 114.73 -47.83
N SER A 122 -3.12 115.49 -47.33
CA SER A 122 -2.00 114.96 -46.55
C SER A 122 -2.47 114.30 -45.25
N THR A 123 -3.44 114.90 -44.57
CA THR A 123 -4.06 114.34 -43.35
C THR A 123 -4.81 113.05 -43.66
N GLY A 124 -5.59 113.02 -44.76
CA GLY A 124 -6.29 111.84 -45.22
C GLY A 124 -5.34 110.69 -45.56
N LEU A 125 -4.26 110.97 -46.30
CA LEU A 125 -3.23 109.98 -46.63
C LEU A 125 -2.49 109.47 -45.38
N SER A 126 -2.19 110.34 -44.42
CA SER A 126 -1.57 109.95 -43.15
C SER A 126 -2.48 109.04 -42.31
N THR A 127 -3.78 109.37 -42.26
CA THR A 127 -4.79 108.55 -41.59
C THR A 127 -4.93 107.19 -42.25
N LEU A 128 -4.98 107.14 -43.59
CA LEU A 128 -5.00 105.89 -44.35
C LEU A 128 -3.75 105.04 -44.10
N SER A 129 -2.56 105.66 -44.09
CA SER A 129 -1.30 104.98 -43.78
C SER A 129 -1.32 104.37 -42.37
N SER A 130 -1.80 105.12 -41.37
CA SER A 130 -1.94 104.58 -39.99
C SER A 130 -2.91 103.40 -39.91
N THR A 131 -4.02 103.46 -40.65
CA THR A 131 -5.01 102.37 -40.73
C THR A 131 -4.42 101.13 -41.41
N LEU A 132 -3.66 101.31 -42.48
CA LEU A 132 -2.97 100.21 -43.17
C LEU A 132 -1.89 99.56 -42.28
N ASN A 133 -1.14 100.35 -41.51
CA ASN A 133 -0.18 99.81 -40.54
C ASN A 133 -0.86 98.95 -39.47
N ARG A 134 -2.04 99.35 -38.99
CA ARG A 134 -2.86 98.54 -38.07
C ARG A 134 -3.36 97.23 -38.69
N ALA A 135 -3.52 97.16 -40.01
CA ALA A 135 -3.80 95.89 -40.70
C ALA A 135 -2.58 94.95 -40.69
N GLY A 136 -1.36 95.49 -40.67
CA GLY A 136 -0.13 94.74 -40.39
C GLY A 136 -0.16 94.10 -39.00
N ASP A 137 -0.58 94.83 -37.97
CA ASP A 137 -0.75 94.27 -36.62
C ASP A 137 -1.79 93.12 -36.59
N LEU A 138 -2.84 93.22 -37.40
CA LEU A 138 -3.83 92.14 -37.55
C LEU A 138 -3.22 90.86 -38.14
N THR A 139 -2.19 90.99 -38.99
CA THR A 139 -1.42 89.86 -39.50
C THR A 139 -0.65 89.18 -38.37
N ASN A 140 0.00 89.95 -37.49
CA ASN A 140 0.67 89.42 -36.30
C ASN A 140 -0.32 88.73 -35.35
N VAL A 141 -1.51 89.31 -35.13
CA VAL A 141 -2.58 88.68 -34.34
C VAL A 141 -3.00 87.33 -34.95
N ASN A 142 -3.18 87.27 -36.27
CA ASN A 142 -3.53 86.02 -36.95
C ASN A 142 -2.43 84.94 -36.82
N SER A 143 -1.15 85.33 -36.94
CA SER A 143 -0.03 84.40 -36.72
C SER A 143 0.00 83.88 -35.28
N ASN A 144 -0.27 84.74 -34.29
CA ASN A 144 -0.36 84.34 -32.89
C ASN A 144 -1.53 83.39 -32.63
N ILE A 145 -2.71 83.69 -33.20
CA ILE A 145 -3.89 82.80 -33.11
C ILE A 145 -3.58 81.45 -33.74
N SER A 146 -2.96 81.42 -34.93
CA SER A 146 -2.57 80.16 -35.57
C SER A 146 -1.61 79.35 -34.70
N THR A 147 -0.62 80.00 -34.09
CA THR A 147 0.34 79.36 -33.18
C THR A 147 -0.36 78.80 -31.94
N LEU A 148 -1.29 79.56 -31.37
CA LEU A 148 -2.08 79.12 -30.22
C LEU A 148 -2.95 77.91 -30.58
N THR A 149 -3.61 77.92 -31.73
CA THR A 149 -4.40 76.78 -32.23
C THR A 149 -3.55 75.52 -32.34
N THR A 150 -2.33 75.61 -32.90
CA THR A 150 -1.41 74.46 -32.95
C THR A 150 -1.08 73.96 -31.55
N LYS A 151 -0.65 74.84 -30.64
CA LYS A 151 -0.31 74.46 -29.26
C LYS A 151 -1.48 73.84 -28.49
N VAL A 152 -2.70 74.34 -28.72
CA VAL A 152 -3.91 73.77 -28.12
C VAL A 152 -4.18 72.37 -28.67
N ASN A 153 -4.02 72.15 -29.98
CA ASN A 153 -4.18 70.83 -30.57
C ASN A 153 -3.13 69.84 -30.03
N ASP A 154 -1.87 70.27 -29.89
CA ASP A 154 -0.80 69.45 -29.30
C ASP A 154 -1.12 69.10 -27.84
N LEU A 155 -1.60 70.07 -27.05
CA LEU A 155 -2.01 69.84 -25.66
C LEU A 155 -3.17 68.86 -25.56
N VAL A 156 -4.17 68.96 -26.45
CA VAL A 156 -5.28 68.01 -26.50
C VAL A 156 -4.72 66.60 -26.73
N ILE A 157 -3.81 66.41 -27.68
CA ILE A 157 -3.22 65.11 -27.97
C ILE A 157 -2.46 64.51 -26.78
N ASP A 158 -1.68 65.33 -26.07
CA ASP A 158 -0.76 64.85 -25.03
C ASP A 158 -1.41 64.72 -23.64
N ALA A 159 -2.53 65.41 -23.38
CA ALA A 159 -3.21 65.40 -22.10
C ALA A 159 -3.97 64.09 -21.82
N LEU A 160 -4.10 63.73 -20.53
CA LEU A 160 -5.06 62.72 -20.10
C LEU A 160 -6.48 63.26 -20.27
N GLN A 161 -7.17 62.79 -21.31
CA GLN A 161 -8.51 63.26 -21.64
C GLN A 161 -9.58 62.29 -21.12
N TRP A 162 -10.71 62.83 -20.67
CA TRP A 162 -11.87 61.98 -20.39
C TRP A 162 -12.53 61.52 -21.69
N HIS A 163 -12.54 60.21 -21.91
CA HIS A 163 -13.27 59.56 -22.98
C HIS A 163 -14.61 59.06 -22.44
N GLY A 164 -15.69 59.77 -22.78
CA GLY A 164 -17.05 59.41 -22.42
C GLY A 164 -17.66 58.39 -23.38
N ASN A 165 -18.27 57.35 -22.83
CA ASN A 165 -19.11 56.41 -23.55
C ASN A 165 -20.55 56.94 -23.65
N ALA A 166 -21.32 56.43 -24.59
CA ALA A 166 -22.71 56.87 -24.83
C ALA A 166 -23.67 56.60 -23.65
N ASP A 167 -23.31 55.68 -22.75
CA ASP A 167 -24.08 55.34 -21.55
C ASP A 167 -23.74 56.22 -20.33
N GLY A 168 -22.88 57.24 -20.50
CA GLY A 168 -22.44 58.13 -19.44
C GLY A 168 -21.27 57.58 -18.60
N SER A 169 -20.81 56.36 -18.86
CA SER A 169 -19.54 55.86 -18.33
C SER A 169 -18.36 56.47 -19.10
N GLY A 170 -17.12 56.22 -18.68
CA GLY A 170 -15.94 56.66 -19.41
C GLY A 170 -14.65 56.32 -18.70
N PHE A 171 -13.54 56.71 -19.31
CA PHE A 171 -12.20 56.50 -18.77
C PHE A 171 -11.28 57.67 -19.14
N TYR A 172 -10.20 57.87 -18.37
CA TYR A 172 -9.14 58.76 -18.79
C TYR A 172 -8.26 58.07 -19.83
N ASP A 173 -8.22 58.60 -21.05
CA ASP A 173 -7.42 58.09 -22.15
C ASP A 173 -5.97 58.55 -22.01
N ALA A 174 -5.07 57.57 -21.91
CA ALA A 174 -3.63 57.75 -21.86
C ALA A 174 -2.93 57.35 -23.16
N SER A 175 -3.63 57.39 -24.30
CA SER A 175 -3.12 56.96 -25.60
C SER A 175 -2.16 57.95 -26.27
N HIS A 176 -2.15 59.22 -25.83
CA HIS A 176 -1.22 60.27 -26.27
C HIS A 176 -1.19 60.44 -27.81
N GLY A 177 -2.37 60.49 -28.44
CA GLY A 177 -2.52 60.61 -29.90
C GLY A 177 -2.31 59.32 -30.69
N THR A 178 -2.17 58.19 -30.02
CA THR A 178 -2.05 56.87 -30.67
C THR A 178 -3.32 56.06 -30.48
N ASN A 179 -3.46 54.94 -31.21
CA ASN A 179 -4.57 54.01 -30.99
C ASN A 179 -4.25 52.94 -29.92
N ARG A 180 -3.26 53.20 -29.04
CA ARG A 180 -2.78 52.24 -28.04
C ARG A 180 -2.58 52.93 -26.71
N ALA A 181 -3.09 52.33 -25.64
CA ALA A 181 -2.85 52.80 -24.28
C ALA A 181 -1.34 52.84 -23.98
N GLN A 182 -0.87 53.94 -23.40
CA GLN A 182 0.51 54.10 -22.92
C GLN A 182 0.59 53.91 -21.41
N ARG A 183 1.81 53.73 -20.89
CA ARG A 183 2.05 53.66 -19.45
C ARG A 183 1.98 55.05 -18.85
N ILE A 184 1.19 55.21 -17.78
CA ILE A 184 1.26 56.38 -16.91
C ILE A 184 2.36 56.10 -15.88
N THR A 185 3.50 56.78 -16.01
CA THR A 185 4.65 56.65 -15.10
C THR A 185 4.76 57.87 -14.19
N ASN A 186 5.69 57.84 -13.23
CA ASN A 186 5.85 58.88 -12.21
C ASN A 186 4.61 59.07 -11.30
N ILE A 187 3.83 58.00 -11.10
CA ILE A 187 2.75 57.94 -10.13
C ILE A 187 3.36 57.72 -8.74
N ALA A 188 3.20 58.69 -7.84
CA ALA A 188 3.55 58.53 -6.43
C ALA A 188 2.80 57.32 -5.82
N ALA A 189 3.36 56.69 -4.79
CA ALA A 189 2.67 55.56 -4.15
C ALA A 189 1.32 56.04 -3.57
N GLY A 190 0.22 55.49 -4.08
CA GLY A 190 -1.12 55.84 -3.63
C GLY A 190 -1.35 55.39 -2.19
N GLN A 191 -2.18 56.09 -1.44
CA GLN A 191 -2.55 55.62 -0.11
C GLN A 191 -3.36 54.31 -0.24
N VAL A 192 -3.05 53.31 0.59
CA VAL A 192 -3.76 52.01 0.59
C VAL A 192 -4.63 51.93 1.84
N ASN A 193 -5.88 52.38 1.73
CA ASN A 193 -6.92 52.31 2.76
C ASN A 193 -8.31 52.12 2.10
N GLU A 194 -9.34 51.81 2.90
CA GLU A 194 -10.68 51.43 2.42
C GLU A 194 -11.37 52.47 1.53
N HIS A 195 -11.03 53.75 1.67
CA HIS A 195 -11.68 54.84 0.94
C HIS A 195 -10.74 55.55 -0.04
N SER A 196 -9.54 55.00 -0.28
CA SER A 196 -8.58 55.63 -1.18
C SER A 196 -9.06 55.60 -2.62
N THR A 197 -8.94 56.74 -3.29
CA THR A 197 -9.16 56.89 -4.74
C THR A 197 -7.85 57.10 -5.49
N ASP A 198 -6.71 56.93 -4.82
CA ASP A 198 -5.39 57.08 -5.42
C ASP A 198 -5.09 55.93 -6.38
N ALA A 199 -4.43 56.23 -7.50
CA ALA A 199 -3.86 55.18 -8.35
C ALA A 199 -2.73 54.46 -7.63
N VAL A 200 -2.75 53.13 -7.64
CA VAL A 200 -1.64 52.32 -7.12
C VAL A 200 -0.56 52.17 -8.18
N ASN A 201 0.71 52.32 -7.78
CA ASN A 201 1.82 52.12 -8.70
C ASN A 201 2.35 50.68 -8.68
N ALA A 202 3.19 50.35 -9.67
CA ALA A 202 3.72 48.99 -9.81
C ALA A 202 4.60 48.53 -8.63
N ALA A 203 5.23 49.45 -7.88
CA ALA A 203 6.03 49.10 -6.71
C ALA A 203 5.15 48.57 -5.56
N GLN A 204 3.97 49.16 -5.36
CA GLN A 204 3.00 48.69 -4.36
C GLN A 204 2.44 47.31 -4.71
N LEU A 205 2.09 47.09 -5.99
CA LEU A 205 1.63 45.79 -6.46
C LEU A 205 2.74 44.72 -6.35
N TYR A 206 3.99 45.09 -6.66
CA TYR A 206 5.15 44.21 -6.49
C TYR A 206 5.34 43.82 -5.02
N SER A 207 5.28 44.79 -4.09
CA SER A 207 5.37 44.50 -2.65
C SER A 207 4.30 43.52 -2.19
N LEU A 208 3.04 43.72 -2.59
CA LEU A 208 1.94 42.79 -2.27
C LEU A 208 2.20 41.39 -2.85
N SER A 209 2.65 41.32 -4.11
CA SER A 209 3.00 40.07 -4.78
C SER A 209 4.12 39.31 -4.05
N THR A 210 5.20 40.00 -3.69
CA THR A 210 6.30 39.43 -2.94
C THR A 210 5.87 38.94 -1.56
N THR A 211 5.12 39.75 -0.79
CA THR A 211 4.59 39.33 0.53
C THR A 211 3.68 38.12 0.42
N THR A 212 2.82 38.07 -0.60
CA THR A 212 1.93 36.92 -0.84
C THR A 212 2.74 35.67 -1.20
N SER A 213 3.72 35.79 -2.08
CA SER A 213 4.62 34.70 -2.48
C SER A 213 5.39 34.14 -1.28
N THR A 214 5.99 35.02 -0.46
CA THR A 214 6.68 34.61 0.78
C THR A 214 5.73 33.94 1.76
N SER A 215 4.51 34.45 1.94
CA SER A 215 3.51 33.84 2.83
C SER A 215 3.13 32.44 2.36
N LEU A 216 2.97 32.24 1.05
CA LEU A 216 2.69 30.92 0.47
C LEU A 216 3.88 29.97 0.60
N SER A 217 5.11 30.45 0.39
CA SER A 217 6.33 29.67 0.64
C SER A 217 6.43 29.25 2.11
N ASN A 218 6.19 30.16 3.04
CA ASN A 218 6.19 29.87 4.48
C ASN A 218 5.09 28.86 4.85
N LEU A 219 3.90 28.96 4.24
CA LEU A 219 2.84 27.98 4.43
C LEU A 219 3.25 26.61 3.90
N ASN A 220 3.86 26.55 2.71
CA ASN A 220 4.35 25.31 2.13
C ASN A 220 5.47 24.69 2.98
N GLU A 221 6.40 25.49 3.46
CA GLU A 221 7.45 25.05 4.37
C GLU A 221 6.85 24.59 5.70
N ALA A 222 5.87 25.31 6.28
CA ALA A 222 5.17 24.88 7.47
C ALA A 222 4.45 23.55 7.23
N VAL A 223 3.75 23.34 6.12
CA VAL A 223 3.12 22.04 5.83
C VAL A 223 4.17 20.92 5.66
N ALA A 224 5.34 21.23 5.09
CA ALA A 224 6.42 20.27 4.92
C ALA A 224 7.22 19.98 6.21
N THR A 225 7.47 20.99 7.04
CA THR A 225 8.29 20.92 8.27
C THR A 225 7.47 20.71 9.53
N THR A 226 6.18 21.03 9.53
CA THR A 226 5.27 20.60 10.60
C THR A 226 5.18 19.08 10.46
N GLY A 227 6.01 18.40 11.24
CA GLY A 227 6.11 16.95 11.29
C GLY A 227 4.78 16.26 11.57
N ASN A 228 3.65 16.94 11.72
CA ASN A 228 2.34 16.32 11.89
C ASN A 228 2.00 15.34 10.77
N ILE A 229 2.18 15.67 9.48
CA ILE A 229 1.87 14.70 8.40
C ILE A 229 2.88 13.55 8.38
N ALA A 230 4.17 13.85 8.50
CA ALA A 230 5.22 12.83 8.55
C ALA A 230 5.09 11.91 9.78
N ASN A 231 4.76 12.48 10.95
CA ASN A 231 4.53 11.78 12.21
C ASN A 231 3.22 10.99 12.18
N ILE A 232 2.14 11.52 11.60
CA ILE A 232 0.91 10.77 11.39
C ILE A 232 1.20 9.57 10.48
N SER A 233 1.93 9.77 9.37
CA SER A 233 2.31 8.66 8.48
C SER A 233 3.19 7.64 9.20
N HIS A 234 4.17 8.08 10.00
CA HIS A 234 5.02 7.20 10.80
C HIS A 234 4.20 6.43 11.85
N ASN A 235 3.33 7.11 12.60
CA ASN A 235 2.47 6.50 13.60
C ASN A 235 1.50 5.49 12.99
N VAL A 236 0.93 5.79 11.82
CA VAL A 236 0.08 4.85 11.07
C VAL A 236 0.88 3.62 10.64
N ASN A 237 2.11 3.78 10.17
CA ASN A 237 2.97 2.65 9.82
C ASN A 237 3.30 1.79 11.06
N VAL A 238 3.70 2.41 12.17
CA VAL A 238 3.95 1.72 13.45
C VAL A 238 2.70 0.99 13.94
N LEU A 239 1.52 1.62 13.83
CA LEU A 239 0.26 0.98 14.20
C LEU A 239 -0.05 -0.23 13.31
N ASN A 240 0.18 -0.12 11.99
CA ASN A 240 0.02 -1.23 11.07
C ASN A 240 0.97 -2.40 11.40
N ASP A 241 2.22 -2.11 11.75
CA ASP A 241 3.19 -3.12 12.16
C ASP A 241 2.75 -3.82 13.46
N HIS A 242 2.24 -3.06 14.44
CA HIS A 242 1.66 -3.63 15.66
C HIS A 242 0.43 -4.50 15.38
N VAL A 243 -0.48 -4.07 14.50
CA VAL A 243 -1.66 -4.85 14.12
C VAL A 243 -1.26 -6.12 13.39
N SER A 244 -0.28 -6.05 12.48
CA SER A 244 0.25 -7.22 11.77
C SER A 244 0.89 -8.21 12.73
N THR A 245 1.67 -7.71 13.69
CA THR A 245 2.28 -8.52 14.75
C THR A 245 1.19 -9.20 15.60
N LEU A 246 0.17 -8.45 16.03
CA LEU A 246 -0.94 -9.00 16.82
C LEU A 246 -1.71 -10.07 16.05
N LEU A 247 -2.02 -9.84 14.77
CA LEU A 247 -2.67 -10.83 13.91
C LEU A 247 -1.82 -12.08 13.79
N SER A 248 -0.51 -11.95 13.55
CA SER A 248 0.37 -13.12 13.42
C SER A 248 0.48 -13.95 14.70
N GLY A 249 0.35 -13.31 15.88
CA GLY A 249 0.52 -13.95 17.18
C GLY A 249 -0.76 -14.41 17.89
N ALA A 250 -1.93 -13.95 17.45
CA ALA A 250 -3.20 -14.29 18.09
C ALA A 250 -3.75 -15.66 17.66
N LEU A 251 -4.52 -16.29 18.55
CA LEU A 251 -5.42 -17.39 18.18
C LEU A 251 -6.55 -16.82 17.34
N GLN A 252 -6.57 -17.12 16.04
CA GLN A 252 -7.57 -16.56 15.12
C GLN A 252 -8.74 -17.51 14.93
N TRP A 253 -9.96 -16.98 14.93
CA TRP A 253 -11.12 -17.76 14.53
C TRP A 253 -11.12 -17.99 13.02
N LYS A 254 -11.05 -19.27 12.61
CA LYS A 254 -11.25 -19.70 11.23
C LYS A 254 -12.67 -20.20 11.05
N SER A 255 -13.48 -19.42 10.35
CA SER A 255 -14.83 -19.78 9.96
C SER A 255 -14.82 -20.66 8.71
N ASN A 256 -15.58 -21.75 8.77
CA ASN A 256 -15.95 -22.58 7.65
C ASN A 256 -17.10 -21.93 6.87
N ALA A 257 -17.34 -22.37 5.63
CA ALA A 257 -18.38 -21.83 4.76
C ALA A 257 -19.82 -21.99 5.30
N ASP A 258 -20.03 -22.93 6.22
CA ASP A 258 -21.31 -23.22 6.87
C ASP A 258 -21.55 -22.40 8.16
N GLY A 259 -20.63 -21.50 8.51
CA GLY A 259 -20.69 -20.69 9.74
C GLY A 259 -20.16 -21.38 10.99
N SER A 260 -19.79 -22.66 10.93
CA SER A 260 -18.99 -23.31 11.97
C SER A 260 -17.55 -22.77 11.94
N GLY A 261 -16.73 -23.08 12.94
CA GLY A 261 -15.32 -22.68 12.92
C GLY A 261 -14.53 -23.20 14.09
N PHE A 262 -13.25 -22.84 14.12
CA PHE A 262 -12.32 -23.22 15.17
C PHE A 262 -11.28 -22.11 15.40
N TYR A 263 -10.69 -22.07 16.59
CA TYR A 263 -9.53 -21.23 16.85
C TYR A 263 -8.28 -21.91 16.30
N ASP A 264 -7.58 -21.23 15.39
CA ASP A 264 -6.34 -21.70 14.78
C ASP A 264 -5.13 -21.31 15.64
N ALA A 265 -4.42 -22.34 16.12
CA ALA A 265 -3.20 -22.23 16.90
C ALA A 265 -1.92 -22.43 16.09
N SER A 266 -1.97 -22.34 14.76
CA SER A 266 -0.80 -22.52 13.88
C SER A 266 0.15 -21.32 13.82
N HIS A 267 -0.24 -20.15 14.37
CA HIS A 267 0.62 -18.97 14.51
C HIS A 267 1.25 -18.49 13.18
N ALA A 268 0.43 -18.45 12.13
CA ALA A 268 0.85 -18.16 10.74
C ALA A 268 1.88 -19.15 10.15
N THR A 269 2.06 -20.32 10.76
CA THR A 269 2.78 -21.46 10.19
C THR A 269 1.80 -22.48 9.61
N SER A 270 2.27 -23.43 8.80
CA SER A 270 1.43 -24.52 8.29
C SER A 270 1.20 -25.64 9.31
N ASN A 271 1.89 -25.63 10.45
CA ASN A 271 1.84 -26.69 11.45
C ASN A 271 1.11 -26.24 12.73
N PRO A 272 0.20 -27.05 13.28
CA PRO A 272 -0.40 -26.78 14.59
C PRO A 272 0.67 -26.64 15.68
N GLN A 273 0.54 -25.62 16.54
CA GLN A 273 1.43 -25.45 17.69
C GLN A 273 0.80 -26.00 18.97
N LYS A 274 1.63 -26.28 19.99
CA LYS A 274 1.15 -26.71 21.31
C LYS A 274 0.51 -25.54 22.04
N ILE A 275 -0.72 -25.73 22.54
CA ILE A 275 -1.31 -24.85 23.56
C ILE A 275 -0.82 -25.36 24.91
N SER A 276 0.10 -24.63 25.54
CA SER A 276 0.66 -24.96 26.85
C SER A 276 0.12 -24.02 27.93
N ASN A 277 0.41 -24.30 29.21
CA ASN A 277 -0.17 -23.57 30.34
C ASN A 277 -1.71 -23.66 30.41
N VAL A 278 -2.27 -24.75 29.89
CA VAL A 278 -3.68 -25.10 30.06
C VAL A 278 -3.88 -25.63 31.48
N ALA A 279 -4.64 -24.90 32.29
CA ALA A 279 -5.04 -25.36 33.62
C ALA A 279 -5.75 -26.73 33.52
N ALA A 280 -5.71 -27.54 34.58
CA ALA A 280 -6.42 -28.82 34.57
C ALA A 280 -7.93 -28.56 34.43
N GLY A 281 -8.53 -29.09 33.35
CA GLY A 281 -9.96 -28.94 33.11
C GLY A 281 -10.76 -29.69 34.15
N VAL A 282 -11.96 -29.20 34.48
CA VAL A 282 -12.87 -29.95 35.36
C VAL A 282 -13.30 -31.24 34.66
N LEU A 283 -13.28 -32.36 35.39
CA LEU A 283 -13.66 -33.67 34.87
C LEU A 283 -15.06 -34.03 35.38
N ASP A 284 -16.08 -33.64 34.61
CA ASP A 284 -17.48 -34.02 34.80
C ASP A 284 -18.17 -34.30 33.44
N GLU A 285 -19.41 -34.76 33.47
CA GLU A 285 -20.13 -35.23 32.27
C GLU A 285 -20.52 -34.13 31.27
N HIS A 286 -20.50 -32.86 31.68
CA HIS A 286 -20.89 -31.70 30.86
C HIS A 286 -19.74 -30.71 30.62
N SER A 287 -18.54 -30.98 31.13
CA SER A 287 -17.39 -30.08 31.04
C SER A 287 -17.02 -29.78 29.59
N THR A 288 -16.82 -28.48 29.31
CA THR A 288 -16.29 -27.96 28.04
C THR A 288 -14.83 -27.51 28.17
N ASP A 289 -14.19 -27.79 29.30
CA ASP A 289 -12.80 -27.42 29.53
C ASP A 289 -11.86 -28.29 28.69
N ALA A 290 -10.77 -27.68 28.20
CA ALA A 290 -9.69 -28.44 27.60
C ALA A 290 -8.96 -29.27 28.68
N VAL A 291 -8.74 -30.56 28.42
CA VAL A 291 -7.90 -31.40 29.28
C VAL A 291 -6.43 -31.23 28.93
N ASN A 292 -5.57 -31.17 29.95
CA ASN A 292 -4.13 -31.06 29.74
C ASN A 292 -3.44 -32.44 29.74
N ALA A 293 -2.16 -32.44 29.33
CA ALA A 293 -1.38 -33.68 29.22
C ALA A 293 -1.18 -34.40 30.57
N ALA A 294 -1.18 -33.68 31.70
CA ALA A 294 -1.03 -34.29 33.02
C ALA A 294 -2.27 -35.14 33.38
N GLN A 295 -3.48 -34.66 33.09
CA GLN A 295 -4.71 -35.41 33.32
C GLN A 295 -4.77 -36.69 32.48
N LEU A 296 -4.40 -36.60 31.19
CA LEU A 296 -4.32 -37.78 30.30
C LEU A 296 -3.24 -38.76 30.77
N TYR A 297 -2.10 -38.25 31.24
CA TYR A 297 -1.03 -39.07 31.80
C TYR A 297 -1.50 -39.81 33.06
N SER A 298 -2.19 -39.14 33.99
CA SER A 298 -2.76 -39.79 35.19
C SER A 298 -3.73 -40.91 34.83
N LEU A 299 -4.63 -40.70 33.86
CA LEU A 299 -5.53 -41.75 33.37
C LEU A 299 -4.76 -42.92 32.76
N SER A 300 -3.73 -42.63 31.96
CA SER A 300 -2.85 -43.64 31.36
C SER A 300 -2.11 -44.47 32.42
N THR A 301 -1.56 -43.81 33.46
CA THR A 301 -0.91 -44.49 34.58
C THR A 301 -1.88 -45.40 35.33
N ILE A 302 -3.07 -44.90 35.70
CA ILE A 302 -4.10 -45.69 36.39
C ILE A 302 -4.48 -46.93 35.56
N THR A 303 -4.66 -46.74 34.26
CA THR A 303 -5.01 -47.84 33.33
C THR A 303 -3.88 -48.87 33.24
N SER A 304 -2.64 -48.42 33.12
CA SER A 304 -1.46 -49.29 33.07
C SER A 304 -1.27 -50.07 34.37
N THR A 305 -1.41 -49.43 35.52
CA THR A 305 -1.37 -50.08 36.83
C THR A 305 -2.49 -51.10 36.97
N SER A 306 -3.71 -50.78 36.55
CA SER A 306 -4.84 -51.72 36.61
C SER A 306 -4.59 -52.97 35.75
N LEU A 307 -4.04 -52.80 34.55
CA LEU A 307 -3.67 -53.91 33.68
C LEU A 307 -2.51 -54.75 34.27
N SER A 308 -1.52 -54.09 34.87
CA SER A 308 -0.43 -54.77 35.58
C SER A 308 -0.95 -55.58 36.76
N ASN A 309 -1.84 -55.00 37.58
CA ASN A 309 -2.47 -55.68 38.70
C ASN A 309 -3.30 -56.88 38.24
N LEU A 310 -4.00 -56.78 37.10
CA LEU A 310 -4.73 -57.90 36.52
C LEU A 310 -3.76 -59.01 36.06
N ASN A 311 -2.68 -58.65 35.38
CA ASN A 311 -1.66 -59.60 34.94
C ASN A 311 -0.97 -60.29 36.13
N GLU A 312 -0.65 -59.54 37.17
CA GLU A 312 -0.12 -60.06 38.42
C GLU A 312 -1.15 -60.92 39.16
N ALA A 313 -2.43 -60.54 39.22
CA ALA A 313 -3.46 -61.40 39.79
C ALA A 313 -3.53 -62.75 39.07
N VAL A 314 -3.44 -62.77 37.74
CA VAL A 314 -3.41 -64.01 36.93
C VAL A 314 -2.12 -64.81 37.15
N ALA A 315 -0.97 -64.16 37.31
CA ALA A 315 0.32 -64.82 37.51
C ALA A 315 0.54 -65.32 38.95
N THR A 316 0.15 -64.50 39.94
CA THR A 316 0.41 -64.69 41.37
C THR A 316 -0.70 -65.49 42.05
N THR A 317 -1.94 -65.49 41.53
CA THR A 317 -2.90 -66.55 41.88
C THR A 317 -2.49 -67.83 41.15
N GLY A 318 -1.50 -68.50 41.73
CA GLY A 318 -1.08 -69.84 41.36
C GLY A 318 -2.22 -70.84 41.24
N ASN A 319 -3.45 -70.50 41.62
CA ASN A 319 -4.69 -71.24 41.36
C ASN A 319 -4.70 -72.01 40.03
N ILE A 320 -4.38 -71.41 38.87
CA ILE A 320 -4.40 -72.18 37.61
C ILE A 320 -3.26 -73.19 37.52
N SER A 321 -2.02 -72.81 37.87
CA SER A 321 -0.85 -73.68 37.84
C SER A 321 -0.89 -74.78 38.92
N THR A 322 -1.37 -74.44 40.11
CA THR A 322 -1.61 -75.32 41.26
C THR A 322 -2.79 -76.25 41.00
N VAL A 323 -3.90 -75.78 40.41
CA VAL A 323 -5.00 -76.66 39.98
C VAL A 323 -4.51 -77.62 38.90
N ALA A 324 -3.76 -77.15 37.89
CA ALA A 324 -3.18 -78.04 36.88
C ALA A 324 -2.23 -79.09 37.50
N SER A 325 -1.36 -78.69 38.43
CA SER A 325 -0.45 -79.59 39.13
C SER A 325 -1.19 -80.59 40.03
N ASN A 326 -2.19 -80.13 40.77
CA ASN A 326 -3.01 -80.99 41.63
C ASN A 326 -3.80 -82.01 40.80
N VAL A 327 -4.38 -81.60 39.67
CA VAL A 327 -5.07 -82.50 38.74
C VAL A 327 -4.09 -83.55 38.18
N TYR A 328 -2.87 -83.15 37.81
CA TYR A 328 -1.84 -84.07 37.35
C TYR A 328 -1.44 -85.11 38.41
N ILE A 329 -1.19 -84.68 39.65
CA ILE A 329 -0.88 -85.56 40.78
C ILE A 329 -2.04 -86.53 41.04
N LEU A 330 -3.28 -86.02 41.10
CA LEU A 330 -4.46 -86.83 41.36
C LEU A 330 -4.62 -87.91 40.28
N ASN A 331 -4.39 -87.58 39.02
CA ASN A 331 -4.50 -88.53 37.91
C ASN A 331 -3.43 -89.65 38.00
N ASN A 332 -2.20 -89.31 38.36
CA ASN A 332 -1.15 -90.30 38.61
C ASN A 332 -1.46 -91.20 39.82
N GLN A 333 -2.01 -90.62 40.90
CA GLN A 333 -2.43 -91.38 42.07
C GLN A 333 -3.58 -92.35 41.76
N VAL A 334 -4.59 -91.89 41.01
CA VAL A 334 -5.71 -92.74 40.55
C VAL A 334 -5.20 -93.88 39.65
N SER A 335 -4.31 -93.57 38.71
CA SER A 335 -3.71 -94.59 37.84
C SER A 335 -2.94 -95.65 38.64
N SER A 336 -2.16 -95.22 39.63
CA SER A 336 -1.43 -96.14 40.52
C SER A 336 -2.37 -96.99 41.37
N LEU A 337 -3.45 -96.40 41.90
CA LEU A 337 -4.46 -97.16 42.67
C LEU A 337 -5.12 -98.22 41.80
N LEU A 338 -5.49 -97.89 40.56
CA LEU A 338 -6.06 -98.85 39.63
C LEU A 338 -5.08 -100.00 39.37
N SER A 339 -3.80 -99.75 39.11
CA SER A 339 -2.84 -100.82 38.87
C SER A 339 -2.57 -101.74 40.08
N ASN A 340 -2.70 -101.23 41.30
CA ASN A 340 -2.31 -101.97 42.52
C ASN A 340 -3.50 -102.60 43.28
N ALA A 341 -4.74 -102.21 42.99
CA ALA A 341 -5.92 -102.73 43.67
C ALA A 341 -6.31 -104.13 43.18
N LEU A 342 -6.94 -104.93 44.05
CA LEU A 342 -7.71 -106.11 43.64
C LEU A 342 -8.96 -105.63 42.91
N GLN A 343 -8.97 -105.73 41.59
CA GLN A 343 -10.09 -105.25 40.77
C GLN A 343 -11.09 -106.36 40.52
N TRP A 344 -12.38 -106.04 40.51
CA TRP A 344 -13.39 -106.95 40.00
C TRP A 344 -13.32 -107.00 38.48
N HIS A 345 -13.02 -108.18 37.93
CA HIS A 345 -13.09 -108.46 36.52
C HIS A 345 -14.45 -109.11 36.22
N GLU A 346 -15.36 -108.33 35.64
CA GLU A 346 -16.68 -108.81 35.22
C GLU A 346 -16.57 -109.47 33.83
N ASN A 347 -17.09 -110.67 33.72
CA ASN A 347 -17.27 -111.38 32.46
C ASN A 347 -18.56 -110.90 31.79
N ALA A 348 -18.68 -111.12 30.47
CA ALA A 348 -19.85 -110.67 29.70
C ALA A 348 -21.20 -111.29 30.13
N ASP A 349 -21.18 -112.36 30.92
CA ASP A 349 -22.36 -113.06 31.45
C ASP A 349 -22.77 -112.60 32.86
N GLY A 350 -22.10 -111.58 33.41
CA GLY A 350 -22.34 -111.06 34.77
C GLY A 350 -21.67 -111.89 35.88
N SER A 351 -20.97 -112.98 35.54
CA SER A 351 -20.03 -113.62 36.48
C SER A 351 -18.74 -112.80 36.56
N GLY A 352 -17.88 -113.07 37.54
CA GLY A 352 -16.59 -112.40 37.60
C GLY A 352 -15.67 -112.97 38.66
N PHE A 353 -14.46 -112.42 38.72
CA PHE A 353 -13.46 -112.76 39.72
C PHE A 353 -12.66 -111.52 40.11
N TYR A 354 -12.05 -111.56 41.29
CA TYR A 354 -11.08 -110.54 41.66
C TYR A 354 -9.74 -110.81 40.98
N ASP A 355 -9.27 -109.89 40.14
CA ASP A 355 -7.98 -109.95 39.49
C ASP A 355 -6.86 -109.46 40.43
N ALA A 356 -5.95 -110.37 40.74
CA ALA A 356 -4.77 -110.13 41.55
C ALA A 356 -3.50 -109.90 40.70
N SER A 357 -3.62 -109.66 39.40
CA SER A 357 -2.50 -109.49 38.47
C SER A 357 -1.64 -108.25 38.75
N HIS A 358 -2.13 -107.28 39.53
CA HIS A 358 -1.38 -106.10 39.99
C HIS A 358 -0.77 -105.29 38.82
N GLY A 359 -1.54 -105.11 37.75
CA GLY A 359 -1.12 -104.40 36.54
C GLY A 359 -0.18 -105.19 35.61
N THR A 360 0.05 -106.47 35.90
CA THR A 360 0.82 -107.40 35.05
C THR A 360 -0.10 -108.33 34.27
N SER A 361 0.41 -109.04 33.27
CA SER A 361 -0.39 -110.03 32.50
C SER A 361 -0.35 -111.44 33.09
N SER A 362 0.19 -111.62 34.31
CA SER A 362 0.38 -112.92 34.94
C SER A 362 -0.29 -112.97 36.32
N PRO A 363 -0.95 -114.08 36.69
CA PRO A 363 -1.49 -114.25 38.04
C PRO A 363 -0.40 -114.10 39.12
N GLN A 364 -0.68 -113.33 40.16
CA GLN A 364 0.23 -113.15 41.30
C GLN A 364 -0.26 -113.95 42.51
N LYS A 365 0.64 -114.19 43.47
CA LYS A 365 0.30 -114.88 44.73
C LYS A 365 -0.48 -113.94 45.65
N ILE A 366 -1.62 -114.41 46.15
CA ILE A 366 -2.28 -113.81 47.32
C ILE A 366 -1.68 -114.48 48.56
N SER A 367 -0.87 -113.72 49.32
CA SER A 367 -0.22 -114.18 50.55
C SER A 367 -0.83 -113.49 51.78
N ASN A 368 -0.46 -113.92 52.98
CA ASN A 368 -1.08 -113.47 54.24
C ASN A 368 -2.59 -113.79 54.34
N LEU A 369 -3.00 -114.89 53.72
CA LEU A 369 -4.35 -115.42 53.85
C LEU A 369 -4.47 -116.19 55.17
N ALA A 370 -5.36 -115.72 56.05
CA ALA A 370 -5.74 -116.47 57.26
C ALA A 370 -6.24 -117.88 56.87
N ALA A 371 -6.09 -118.86 57.77
CA ALA A 371 -6.61 -120.19 57.50
C ALA A 371 -8.14 -120.13 57.37
N GLY A 372 -8.66 -120.53 56.22
CA GLY A 372 -10.10 -120.54 55.97
C GLY A 372 -10.82 -121.52 56.90
N VAL A 373 -12.07 -121.24 57.25
CA VAL A 373 -12.86 -122.21 58.02
C VAL A 373 -13.07 -123.47 57.18
N LEU A 374 -12.89 -124.65 57.79
CA LEU A 374 -13.07 -125.94 57.12
C LEU A 374 -14.41 -126.56 57.54
N ASP A 375 -15.49 -126.14 56.88
CA ASP A 375 -16.83 -126.73 56.97
C ASP A 375 -17.47 -126.88 55.58
N GLU A 376 -18.63 -127.55 55.51
CA GLU A 376 -19.27 -127.91 54.23
C GLU A 376 -19.86 -126.73 53.44
N HIS A 377 -19.99 -125.55 54.05
CA HIS A 377 -20.55 -124.34 53.45
C HIS A 377 -19.54 -123.19 53.34
N SER A 378 -18.29 -123.40 53.77
CA SER A 378 -17.26 -122.36 53.78
C SER A 378 -16.97 -121.82 52.37
N THR A 379 -17.02 -120.50 52.25
CA THR A 379 -16.59 -119.75 51.06
C THR A 379 -15.21 -119.11 51.25
N ASP A 380 -14.53 -119.43 52.36
CA ASP A 380 -13.20 -118.91 52.63
C ASP A 380 -12.18 -119.56 51.68
N ALA A 381 -11.23 -118.76 51.19
CA ALA A 381 -10.10 -119.31 50.47
C ALA A 381 -9.21 -120.13 51.43
N VAL A 382 -8.76 -121.30 50.99
CA VAL A 382 -7.84 -122.15 51.75
C VAL A 382 -6.40 -121.74 51.50
N ASN A 383 -5.59 -121.67 52.55
CA ASN A 383 -4.17 -121.33 52.41
C ASN A 383 -3.28 -122.57 52.23
N ALA A 384 -2.02 -122.36 51.83
CA ALA A 384 -1.08 -123.43 51.58
C ALA A 384 -0.76 -124.29 52.82
N ALA A 385 -0.86 -123.73 54.03
CA ALA A 385 -0.63 -124.49 55.26
C ALA A 385 -1.73 -125.54 55.50
N GLN A 386 -2.99 -125.20 55.23
CA GLN A 386 -4.11 -126.14 55.32
C GLN A 386 -3.99 -127.28 54.31
N LEU A 387 -3.63 -126.97 53.05
CA LEU A 387 -3.37 -127.99 52.03
C LEU A 387 -2.16 -128.87 52.39
N TYR A 388 -1.12 -128.27 52.98
CA TYR A 388 0.05 -129.00 53.44
C TYR A 388 -0.29 -129.99 54.58
N SER A 389 -1.09 -129.57 55.57
CA SER A 389 -1.56 -130.44 56.65
C SER A 389 -2.39 -131.62 56.15
N LEU A 390 -3.27 -131.39 55.15
CA LEU A 390 -4.00 -132.47 54.50
C LEU A 390 -3.04 -133.45 53.79
N SER A 391 -2.10 -132.92 53.00
CA SER A 391 -1.10 -133.71 52.28
C SER A 391 -0.26 -134.59 53.21
N THR A 392 0.19 -134.04 54.35
CA THR A 392 0.94 -134.81 55.36
C THR A 392 0.09 -135.92 55.97
N THR A 393 -1.15 -135.62 56.36
CA THR A 393 -2.08 -136.61 56.93
C THR A 393 -2.34 -137.77 55.97
N THR A 394 -2.56 -137.47 54.68
CA THR A 394 -2.74 -138.50 53.63
C THR A 394 -1.47 -139.33 53.45
N SER A 395 -0.30 -138.71 53.42
CA SER A 395 0.99 -139.41 53.27
C SER A 395 1.25 -140.38 54.44
N THR A 396 1.01 -139.94 55.68
CA THR A 396 1.12 -140.80 56.88
C THR A 396 0.16 -141.98 56.81
N SER A 397 -1.10 -141.75 56.41
CA SER A 397 -2.10 -142.81 56.28
C SER A 397 -1.68 -143.88 55.26
N LEU A 398 -1.11 -143.45 54.12
CA LEU A 398 -0.61 -144.37 53.10
C LEU A 398 0.60 -145.18 53.59
N SER A 399 1.50 -144.56 54.36
CA SER A 399 2.62 -145.26 54.99
C SER A 399 2.17 -146.34 55.98
N ASN A 400 1.14 -146.06 56.78
CA ASN A 400 0.58 -147.03 57.73
C ASN A 400 -0.04 -148.23 57.02
N LEU A 401 -0.74 -148.00 55.90
CA LEU A 401 -1.29 -149.09 55.08
C LEU A 401 -0.18 -150.00 54.52
N ASN A 402 0.93 -149.42 54.06
CA ASN A 402 2.06 -150.18 53.54
C ASN A 402 2.71 -151.09 54.62
N ALA A 403 2.79 -150.61 55.86
CA ALA A 403 3.31 -151.41 56.99
C ALA A 403 2.41 -152.62 57.33
N ALA A 404 1.09 -152.49 57.24
CA ALA A 404 0.15 -153.59 57.48
C ALA A 404 0.33 -154.75 56.47
N VAL A 405 0.60 -154.42 55.20
CA VAL A 405 0.83 -155.41 54.12
C VAL A 405 2.12 -156.21 54.35
N ALA A 406 3.13 -155.64 55.01
CA ALA A 406 4.38 -156.36 55.32
C ALA A 406 4.18 -157.51 56.34
N ASN A 407 3.23 -157.39 57.28
CA ASN A 407 2.97 -158.44 58.27
C ASN A 407 2.44 -159.76 57.67
N THR A 408 1.85 -159.72 56.48
CA THR A 408 1.39 -160.92 55.75
C THR A 408 2.54 -161.86 55.37
N GLY A 409 3.75 -161.34 55.14
CA GLY A 409 4.92 -162.17 54.81
C GLY A 409 5.41 -163.03 55.99
N ASN A 410 5.25 -162.54 57.23
CA ASN A 410 5.66 -163.27 58.44
C ASN A 410 4.77 -164.51 58.69
N VAL A 411 3.48 -164.43 58.35
CA VAL A 411 2.52 -165.54 58.50
C VAL A 411 2.87 -166.72 57.57
N THR A 412 3.32 -166.43 56.35
CA THR A 412 3.77 -167.45 55.38
C THR A 412 5.00 -168.22 55.90
N ASN A 413 5.96 -167.54 56.52
CA ASN A 413 7.16 -168.18 57.06
C ASN A 413 6.85 -169.10 58.27
N ILE A 414 5.96 -168.69 59.16
CA ILE A 414 5.53 -169.52 60.30
C ILE A 414 4.87 -170.81 59.82
N THR A 415 4.03 -170.73 58.78
CA THR A 415 3.32 -171.89 58.22
C THR A 415 4.28 -172.95 57.67
N ASN A 416 5.35 -172.53 56.99
CA ASN A 416 6.36 -173.44 56.44
C ASN A 416 7.15 -174.16 57.55
N ASN A 417 7.55 -173.44 58.61
CA ASN A 417 8.32 -174.03 59.72
C ASN A 417 7.52 -175.10 60.48
N VAL A 418 6.24 -174.87 60.73
CA VAL A 418 5.37 -175.85 61.41
C VAL A 418 5.22 -177.14 60.59
N THR A 419 5.12 -177.01 59.26
CA THR A 419 4.98 -178.15 58.35
C THR A 419 6.22 -179.05 58.37
N GLN A 420 7.43 -178.46 58.42
CA GLN A 420 8.68 -179.23 58.54
C GLN A 420 8.83 -179.91 59.91
N LEU A 421 8.50 -179.21 61.01
CA LEU A 421 8.59 -179.78 62.35
C LEU A 421 7.69 -181.01 62.53
N MET A 422 6.50 -181.00 61.90
CA MET A 422 5.61 -182.16 61.92
C MET A 422 6.26 -183.37 61.22
N ALA A 423 6.97 -183.20 60.10
CA ALA A 423 7.55 -184.33 59.38
C ALA A 423 8.61 -185.10 60.20
N ASP A 424 9.36 -184.40 61.05
CA ASP A 424 10.53 -184.95 61.75
C ASP A 424 10.22 -185.53 63.14
N ALA A 425 9.06 -185.20 63.72
CA ALA A 425 8.69 -185.66 65.06
C ALA A 425 8.19 -187.12 65.08
N LEU A 426 8.43 -187.84 66.20
CA LEU A 426 7.75 -189.10 66.50
C LEU A 426 6.26 -188.84 66.74
N GLN A 427 5.46 -188.94 65.69
CA GLN A 427 4.02 -188.67 65.77
C GLN A 427 3.26 -189.91 66.24
N TRP A 428 2.24 -189.70 67.08
CA TRP A 428 1.29 -190.75 67.42
C TRP A 428 0.38 -191.04 66.23
N LYS A 429 0.54 -192.19 65.59
CA LYS A 429 -0.41 -192.66 64.57
C LYS A 429 -1.49 -193.48 65.23
N LYS A 430 -2.67 -192.87 65.33
CA LYS A 430 -3.88 -193.51 65.85
C LYS A 430 -4.48 -194.43 64.79
N ASN A 431 -4.68 -195.69 65.14
CA ASN A 431 -5.43 -196.65 64.34
C ASN A 431 -6.92 -196.35 64.43
N THR A 432 -7.70 -196.87 63.46
CA THR A 432 -9.14 -196.61 63.33
C THR A 432 -10.00 -197.18 64.47
N ASP A 433 -9.49 -198.14 65.25
CA ASP A 433 -10.15 -198.71 66.43
C ASP A 433 -9.84 -197.96 67.74
N GLY A 434 -9.07 -196.86 67.66
CA GLY A 434 -8.67 -196.07 68.81
C GLY A 434 -7.37 -196.51 69.49
N SER A 435 -6.82 -197.67 69.14
CA SER A 435 -5.43 -198.04 69.48
C SER A 435 -4.45 -197.20 68.66
N GLY A 436 -3.15 -197.26 68.95
CA GLY A 436 -2.16 -196.54 68.16
C GLY A 436 -0.74 -196.93 68.51
N VAL A 437 0.18 -196.56 67.63
CA VAL A 437 1.62 -196.70 67.83
C VAL A 437 2.31 -195.39 67.46
N TYR A 438 3.44 -195.10 68.10
CA TYR A 438 4.28 -194.00 67.67
C TYR A 438 4.98 -194.37 66.37
N ASP A 439 4.86 -193.50 65.35
CA ASP A 439 5.44 -193.69 64.04
C ASP A 439 6.78 -192.97 63.93
N ALA A 440 7.83 -193.78 63.83
CA ALA A 440 9.22 -193.33 63.67
C ALA A 440 9.65 -193.15 62.21
N SER A 441 8.72 -193.17 61.25
CA SER A 441 9.04 -193.13 59.83
C SER A 441 9.57 -191.77 59.34
N HIS A 442 9.47 -190.69 60.14
CA HIS A 442 10.06 -189.37 59.86
C HIS A 442 9.61 -188.78 58.50
N GLY A 443 8.30 -188.84 58.22
CA GLY A 443 7.71 -188.40 56.95
C GLY A 443 7.91 -189.37 55.77
N THR A 444 8.51 -190.55 56.01
CA THR A 444 8.70 -191.61 55.00
C THR A 444 7.77 -192.80 55.25
N THR A 445 7.85 -193.86 54.43
CA THR A 445 7.04 -195.08 54.59
C THR A 445 7.84 -196.27 55.11
N GLN A 446 9.12 -196.08 55.44
CA GLN A 446 10.02 -197.15 55.91
C GLN A 446 10.30 -197.00 57.41
N ALA A 447 10.33 -198.13 58.13
CA ALA A 447 10.70 -198.14 59.53
C ALA A 447 12.16 -197.69 59.70
N GLN A 448 12.37 -196.63 60.48
CA GLN A 448 13.70 -196.09 60.77
C GLN A 448 14.22 -196.62 62.11
N LYS A 449 15.55 -196.60 62.27
CA LYS A 449 16.17 -197.00 63.54
C LYS A 449 15.98 -195.88 64.56
N ILE A 450 15.52 -196.24 65.75
CA ILE A 450 15.60 -195.36 66.93
C ILE A 450 16.92 -195.70 67.65
N THR A 451 17.92 -194.84 67.51
CA THR A 451 19.23 -194.98 68.17
C THR A 451 19.30 -194.09 69.40
N ASN A 452 20.35 -194.23 70.20
CA ASN A 452 20.54 -193.51 71.47
C ASN A 452 19.46 -193.81 72.54
N VAL A 453 18.86 -195.00 72.47
CA VAL A 453 17.96 -195.53 73.50
C VAL A 453 18.81 -196.08 74.64
N ALA A 454 18.68 -195.49 75.83
CA ALA A 454 19.36 -195.95 77.05
C ALA A 454 18.98 -197.42 77.36
N ALA A 455 19.86 -198.15 78.05
CA ALA A 455 19.57 -199.52 78.43
C ALA A 455 18.39 -199.55 79.43
N GLY A 456 17.29 -200.21 79.07
CA GLY A 456 16.10 -200.31 79.91
C GLY A 456 16.31 -201.21 81.14
N GLN A 457 15.54 -201.07 82.21
CA GLN A 457 15.69 -202.02 83.33
C GLN A 457 15.20 -203.42 82.92
N LEU A 458 16.02 -204.44 83.15
CA LEU A 458 15.68 -205.85 82.88
C LEU A 458 15.08 -206.49 84.15
N GLU A 459 13.81 -206.21 84.40
CA GLU A 459 13.00 -206.83 85.45
C GLU A 459 11.62 -207.23 84.91
N ASN A 460 10.95 -208.17 85.59
CA ASN A 460 9.64 -208.62 85.15
C ASN A 460 8.60 -207.50 85.25
N GLY A 461 8.04 -207.08 84.11
CA GLY A 461 7.09 -205.97 84.00
C GLY A 461 7.67 -204.68 83.42
N SER A 462 8.95 -204.64 83.05
CA SER A 462 9.54 -203.46 82.42
C SER A 462 8.88 -203.11 81.09
N THR A 463 8.52 -201.84 80.93
CA THR A 463 7.98 -201.25 79.69
C THR A 463 9.02 -200.42 78.96
N ASP A 464 10.26 -200.40 79.44
CA ASP A 464 11.34 -199.71 78.77
C ASP A 464 11.67 -200.42 77.46
N ALA A 465 11.99 -199.62 76.45
CA ALA A 465 12.55 -200.15 75.22
C ALA A 465 13.93 -200.74 75.53
N VAL A 466 14.09 -202.05 75.34
CA VAL A 466 15.40 -202.70 75.44
C VAL A 466 16.25 -202.35 74.23
N ASN A 467 17.50 -201.96 74.46
CA ASN A 467 18.41 -201.64 73.36
C ASN A 467 19.24 -202.87 72.94
N ALA A 468 19.97 -202.74 71.82
CA ALA A 468 20.70 -203.86 71.25
C ALA A 468 21.86 -204.37 72.14
N SER A 469 22.48 -203.54 72.98
CA SER A 469 23.57 -203.99 73.87
C SER A 469 23.06 -204.92 74.97
N GLN A 470 21.82 -204.70 75.42
CA GLN A 470 21.15 -205.57 76.39
C GLN A 470 20.80 -206.93 75.81
N LEU A 471 20.32 -206.96 74.56
CA LEU A 471 20.07 -208.23 73.86
C LEU A 471 21.37 -209.01 73.61
N TYR A 472 22.47 -208.29 73.33
CA TYR A 472 23.78 -208.91 73.13
C TYR A 472 24.33 -209.58 74.40
N GLN A 473 24.13 -208.98 75.59
CA GLN A 473 24.53 -209.58 76.87
C GLN A 473 23.85 -210.93 77.14
N VAL A 474 22.58 -211.07 76.78
CA VAL A 474 21.84 -212.34 76.91
C VAL A 474 22.43 -213.43 76.00
N SER A 475 22.96 -213.07 74.83
CA SER A 475 23.49 -214.03 73.85
C SER A 475 24.83 -214.67 74.24
N THR A 476 25.55 -214.14 75.24
CA THR A 476 26.93 -214.56 75.59
C THR A 476 27.06 -215.32 76.91
N SER A 477 25.97 -215.48 77.68
CA SER A 477 25.99 -216.05 79.04
C SER A 477 25.58 -217.53 79.14
N SER A 478 25.48 -218.25 78.01
CA SER A 478 25.08 -219.68 77.96
C SER A 478 26.05 -220.55 77.14
N ALA A 479 27.33 -220.59 77.55
CA ALA A 479 28.29 -221.62 77.15
C ALA A 479 28.78 -222.38 78.40
#